data_AF-Q7U6Z3-F1
#
_entry.id   AF-Q7U6Z3-F1
#
_cell.length_a   1.000
_cell.length_b   1.000
_cell.length_c   1.000
_cell.angle_alpha   90.00
_cell.angle_beta   90.00
_cell.angle_gamma   90.00
#
_symmetry.space_group_name_H-M   'P 1'
#
loop_
_entity.id
_entity.type
_entity.pdbx_description
1 polymer ?
#
loop_
_entity_poly.entity_id
_entity_poly.type
_entity_poly.pdbx_seq_one_letter_code
_entity_poly.pdbx_strand_id
1 'polypeptide(L)'
;MTQDGWIRTTLVCGHGVASGCSTTSPYPEGTIAMQRPLFAQLGLDLSDCWPGTLNLSVAPLEVQLRDPDHTFPHLHWTDLHPPETFSFWRITVQSAADDEVPAWIYYPHPETKERHQQPRSVMEVLAPRLNSAWPGTELLLCDSMQRIDCVDGLRLRAQLLEFLKFRVLAAQDGFFVESSVEERRAWLAQHHPQALVLNDASLQMVWDRAHVLYTES
;
A
#
# COMPACT_ATOMS: atom_id res chain seq x y z
N MET A 1 8.25 -3.26 -15.43
CA MET A 1 8.38 -1.82 -15.72
C MET A 1 8.23 -1.66 -17.22
N THR A 2 7.16 -1.00 -17.69
CA THR A 2 7.11 -0.51 -19.07
C THR A 2 8.15 0.61 -19.20
N GLN A 3 8.70 0.80 -20.38
CA GLN A 3 9.89 1.62 -20.65
C GLN A 3 9.75 3.13 -20.35
N ASP A 4 8.57 3.60 -19.91
CA ASP A 4 8.19 5.01 -19.91
C ASP A 4 7.78 5.57 -18.52
N GLY A 5 8.04 4.85 -17.42
CA GLY A 5 7.73 5.31 -16.06
C GLY A 5 6.25 5.18 -15.64
N TRP A 6 5.40 4.66 -16.53
CA TRP A 6 3.99 4.40 -16.27
C TRP A 6 3.77 3.01 -15.66
N ILE A 7 2.92 2.94 -14.64
CA ILE A 7 2.44 1.73 -13.99
C ILE A 7 1.04 1.43 -14.52
N ARG A 8 0.86 0.26 -15.12
CA ARG A 8 -0.45 -0.20 -15.56
C ARG A 8 -1.26 -0.72 -14.38
N THR A 9 -2.50 -0.28 -14.27
CA THR A 9 -3.43 -0.65 -13.21
C THR A 9 -4.81 -0.98 -13.78
N THR A 10 -5.60 -1.72 -13.00
CA THR A 10 -7.02 -1.97 -13.31
C THR A 10 -7.89 -1.39 -12.21
N LEU A 11 -8.90 -0.60 -12.58
CA LEU A 11 -9.88 -0.09 -11.63
C LEU A 11 -10.71 -1.26 -11.07
N VAL A 12 -10.82 -1.36 -9.75
CA VAL A 12 -11.61 -2.38 -9.05
C VAL A 12 -12.66 -1.74 -8.16
N CYS A 13 -13.68 -2.51 -7.78
CA CYS A 13 -14.70 -2.04 -6.84
C CYS A 13 -14.09 -1.82 -5.45
N GLY A 14 -14.34 -0.66 -4.86
CA GLY A 14 -14.11 -0.42 -3.44
C GLY A 14 -15.32 -0.79 -2.59
N HIS A 15 -15.19 -0.61 -1.27
CA HIS A 15 -16.28 -0.87 -0.31
C HIS A 15 -17.33 0.26 -0.24
N GLY A 16 -17.17 1.35 -0.99
CA GLY A 16 -18.08 2.51 -0.98
C GLY A 16 -18.02 3.37 0.29
N VAL A 17 -17.09 3.10 1.20
CA VAL A 17 -16.93 3.86 2.46
C VAL A 17 -16.34 5.25 2.20
N ALA A 18 -15.36 5.36 1.32
CA ALA A 18 -14.72 6.63 0.97
C ALA A 18 -15.69 7.64 0.36
N SER A 19 -16.61 7.16 -0.48
CA SER A 19 -17.58 7.97 -1.22
C SER A 19 -18.95 8.10 -0.55
N GLY A 20 -19.15 7.49 0.63
CA GLY A 20 -20.45 7.47 1.31
C GLY A 20 -21.53 6.62 0.60
N CYS A 21 -21.17 5.84 -0.42
CA CYS A 21 -22.12 4.98 -1.14
C CYS A 21 -22.44 3.67 -0.40
N SER A 22 -21.71 3.35 0.67
CA SER A 22 -21.95 2.17 1.48
C SER A 22 -23.11 2.38 2.45
N THR A 23 -24.13 1.52 2.35
CA THR A 23 -25.34 1.57 3.20
C THR A 23 -25.08 1.21 4.67
N THR A 24 -23.91 0.64 4.96
CA THR A 24 -23.52 0.22 6.31
C THR A 24 -22.41 1.11 6.90
N SER A 25 -22.00 2.15 6.18
CA SER A 25 -20.95 3.05 6.66
C SER A 25 -21.47 3.97 7.78
N PRO A 26 -20.71 4.15 8.87
CA PRO A 26 -21.05 5.12 9.91
C PRO A 26 -20.77 6.57 9.48
N TYR A 27 -20.23 6.79 8.27
CA TYR A 27 -19.82 8.10 7.76
C TYR A 27 -20.81 8.57 6.68
N PRO A 28 -21.81 9.39 7.03
CA PRO A 28 -22.96 9.68 6.15
C PRO A 28 -22.59 10.43 4.86
N GLU A 29 -21.52 11.23 4.89
CA GLU A 29 -21.02 11.97 3.72
C GLU A 29 -19.84 11.26 3.02
N GLY A 30 -19.41 10.10 3.53
CA GLY A 30 -18.17 9.43 3.13
C GLY A 30 -16.93 10.00 3.82
N THR A 31 -15.91 9.15 4.01
CA THR A 31 -14.70 9.54 4.77
C THR A 31 -13.96 10.69 4.11
N ILE A 32 -13.85 10.70 2.78
CA ILE A 32 -13.10 11.74 2.06
C ILE A 32 -13.75 13.12 2.24
N ALA A 33 -15.08 13.20 2.19
CA ALA A 33 -15.79 14.47 2.40
C ALA A 33 -15.54 15.03 3.81
N MET A 34 -15.56 14.16 4.82
CA MET A 34 -15.29 14.52 6.22
C MET A 34 -13.84 14.92 6.47
N GLN A 35 -12.88 14.24 5.83
CA GLN A 35 -11.45 14.45 6.06
C GLN A 35 -10.87 15.64 5.27
N ARG A 36 -11.39 15.91 4.06
CA ARG A 36 -10.86 16.93 3.15
C ARG A 36 -10.67 18.32 3.77
N PRO A 37 -11.62 18.87 4.57
CA PRO A 37 -11.42 20.18 5.19
C PRO A 37 -10.21 20.23 6.13
N LEU A 38 -9.89 19.12 6.81
CA LEU A 38 -8.76 19.03 7.72
C LEU A 38 -7.44 18.98 6.94
N PHE A 39 -7.38 18.21 5.86
CA PHE A 39 -6.20 18.19 4.99
C PHE A 39 -5.92 19.58 4.38
N ALA A 40 -6.96 20.32 3.98
CA ALA A 40 -6.81 21.67 3.45
C ALA A 40 -6.24 22.65 4.50
N GLN A 41 -6.70 22.58 5.75
CA GLN A 41 -6.14 23.37 6.86
C GLN A 41 -4.68 23.05 7.14
N LEU A 42 -4.25 21.82 6.86
CA LEU A 42 -2.88 21.34 7.04
C LEU A 42 -2.02 21.51 5.77
N GLY A 43 -2.52 22.18 4.74
CA GLY A 43 -1.75 22.57 3.55
C GLY A 43 -1.86 21.63 2.34
N LEU A 44 -2.81 20.68 2.34
CA LEU A 44 -3.13 19.85 1.17
C LEU A 44 -4.54 20.14 0.67
N ASP A 45 -4.65 20.87 -0.44
CA ASP A 45 -5.93 21.14 -1.09
C ASP A 45 -6.35 20.00 -2.03
N LEU A 46 -7.55 19.46 -1.79
CA LEU A 46 -8.17 18.38 -2.57
C LEU A 46 -9.55 18.82 -3.10
N SER A 47 -9.81 20.13 -3.20
CA SER A 47 -11.09 20.68 -3.69
C SER A 47 -11.50 20.12 -5.05
N ASP A 48 -10.52 19.91 -5.92
CA ASP A 48 -10.70 19.48 -7.31
C ASP A 48 -10.92 17.96 -7.43
N CYS A 49 -10.71 17.21 -6.36
CA CYS A 49 -10.95 15.78 -6.32
C CYS A 49 -12.43 15.46 -6.06
N TRP A 50 -12.94 14.43 -6.74
CA TRP A 50 -14.22 13.84 -6.39
C TRP A 50 -14.17 13.30 -4.95
N PRO A 51 -15.22 13.46 -4.12
CA PRO A 51 -15.25 12.97 -2.74
C PRO A 51 -15.41 11.45 -2.69
N GLY A 52 -14.36 10.72 -3.07
CA GLY A 52 -14.29 9.27 -3.10
C GLY A 52 -12.97 8.81 -3.72
N THR A 53 -12.67 7.51 -3.62
CA THR A 53 -11.42 6.93 -4.13
C THR A 53 -11.65 6.04 -5.33
N LEU A 54 -10.77 6.14 -6.32
CA LEU A 54 -10.55 5.12 -7.34
C LEU A 54 -9.67 4.04 -6.71
N ASN A 55 -10.10 2.77 -6.75
CA ASN A 55 -9.30 1.66 -6.24
C ASN A 55 -8.54 1.04 -7.42
N LEU A 56 -7.23 1.29 -7.51
CA LEU A 56 -6.39 0.85 -8.63
C LEU A 56 -5.58 -0.38 -8.23
N SER A 57 -5.78 -1.48 -8.95
CA SER A 57 -5.09 -2.74 -8.70
C SER A 57 -3.89 -2.92 -9.62
N VAL A 58 -2.75 -3.32 -9.06
CA VAL A 58 -1.54 -3.78 -9.78
C VAL A 58 -1.37 -5.30 -9.72
N ALA A 59 -2.43 -6.03 -9.31
CA ALA A 59 -2.37 -7.48 -9.14
C ALA A 59 -1.82 -8.18 -10.41
N PRO A 60 -0.96 -9.21 -10.27
CA PRO A 60 -0.61 -9.89 -9.02
C PRO A 60 0.54 -9.25 -8.21
N LEU A 61 1.03 -8.08 -8.62
CA LEU A 61 2.10 -7.37 -7.90
C LEU A 61 1.57 -6.68 -6.64
N GLU A 62 2.49 -6.24 -5.79
CA GLU A 62 2.24 -5.41 -4.62
C GLU A 62 2.88 -4.04 -4.81
N VAL A 63 2.24 -3.01 -4.27
CA VAL A 63 2.74 -1.63 -4.34
C VAL A 63 3.69 -1.38 -3.17
N GLN A 64 4.78 -0.70 -3.47
CA GLN A 64 5.68 -0.11 -2.49
C GLN A 64 5.71 1.39 -2.67
N LEU A 65 5.53 2.11 -1.56
CA LEU A 65 5.49 3.55 -1.50
C LEU A 65 6.62 4.03 -0.57
N ARG A 66 7.37 5.04 -0.99
CA ARG A 66 8.40 5.72 -0.18
C ARG A 66 8.26 7.24 -0.31
N ASP A 67 8.80 7.99 0.65
CA ASP A 67 8.96 9.46 0.53
C ASP A 67 7.68 10.23 0.13
N PRO A 68 6.60 10.16 0.94
CA PRO A 68 5.34 10.87 0.66
C PRO A 68 5.52 12.38 0.56
N ASP A 69 4.71 13.02 -0.30
CA ASP A 69 4.64 14.49 -0.42
C ASP A 69 4.05 15.12 0.84
N HIS A 70 3.04 14.46 1.42
CA HIS A 70 2.43 14.87 2.68
C HIS A 70 2.26 13.68 3.62
N THR A 71 2.50 13.89 4.91
CA THR A 71 2.14 12.95 5.96
C THR A 71 1.47 13.70 7.09
N PHE A 72 0.26 13.27 7.46
CA PHE A 72 -0.51 13.79 8.59
C PHE A 72 -0.57 12.70 9.66
N PRO A 73 0.35 12.69 10.63
CA PRO A 73 0.37 11.71 11.69
C PRO A 73 -0.79 11.94 12.67
N HIS A 74 -1.49 10.87 13.03
CA HIS A 74 -2.47 10.87 14.12
C HIS A 74 -3.52 11.98 13.98
N LEU A 75 -4.08 12.13 12.78
CA LEU A 75 -5.12 13.11 12.50
C LEU A 75 -6.44 12.66 13.13
N HIS A 76 -6.96 13.51 14.02
CA HIS A 76 -8.26 13.31 14.64
C HIS A 76 -9.37 13.87 13.74
N TRP A 77 -9.93 13.03 12.87
CA TRP A 77 -10.96 13.43 11.89
C TRP A 77 -12.39 12.99 12.25
N THR A 78 -12.55 12.20 13.31
CA THR A 78 -13.84 11.72 13.82
C THR A 78 -13.70 11.27 15.27
N ASP A 79 -14.79 11.30 16.03
CA ASP A 79 -14.84 10.81 17.43
C ASP A 79 -15.11 9.29 17.52
N LEU A 80 -15.26 8.60 16.39
CA LEU A 80 -15.69 7.20 16.34
C LEU A 80 -14.56 6.17 16.60
N HIS A 81 -13.31 6.58 16.47
CA HIS A 81 -12.13 5.73 16.64
C HIS A 81 -10.90 6.60 16.93
N PRO A 82 -9.77 6.00 17.34
CA PRO A 82 -8.53 6.73 17.54
C PRO A 82 -8.07 7.48 16.27
N PRO A 83 -7.23 8.52 16.43
CA PRO A 83 -6.66 9.24 15.30
C PRO A 83 -5.87 8.34 14.34
N GLU A 84 -5.92 8.67 13.06
CA GLU A 84 -5.29 7.87 11.99
C GLU A 84 -4.18 8.65 11.29
N THR A 85 -3.18 7.95 10.78
CA THR A 85 -2.12 8.54 9.97
C THR A 85 -2.43 8.41 8.49
N PHE A 86 -2.25 9.50 7.74
CA PHE A 86 -2.46 9.54 6.29
C PHE A 86 -1.21 10.03 5.58
N SER A 87 -0.86 9.37 4.48
CA SER A 87 0.19 9.85 3.57
C SER A 87 -0.34 10.02 2.15
N PHE A 88 0.25 10.97 1.42
CA PHE A 88 -0.18 11.33 0.08
C PHE A 88 1.01 11.43 -0.87
N TRP A 89 0.80 10.97 -2.11
CA TRP A 89 1.75 11.11 -3.21
C TRP A 89 1.07 11.76 -4.39
N ARG A 90 1.66 12.83 -4.90
CA ARG A 90 1.25 13.47 -6.14
C ARG A 90 1.62 12.57 -7.30
N ILE A 91 0.62 12.25 -8.12
CA ILE A 91 0.77 11.39 -9.30
C ILE A 91 0.02 11.96 -10.50
N THR A 92 0.26 11.37 -11.66
CA THR A 92 -0.57 11.56 -12.85
C THR A 92 -1.27 10.25 -13.16
N VAL A 93 -2.55 10.32 -13.52
CA VAL A 93 -3.29 9.17 -14.06
C VAL A 93 -3.70 9.45 -15.51
N GLN A 94 -3.78 8.41 -16.33
CA GLN A 94 -4.23 8.50 -17.71
C GLN A 94 -5.19 7.35 -18.01
N SER A 95 -6.21 7.62 -18.82
CA SER A 95 -7.16 6.62 -19.32
C SER A 95 -7.19 6.67 -20.86
N ALA A 96 -7.97 5.79 -21.49
CA ALA A 96 -8.21 5.88 -22.92
C ALA A 96 -9.10 7.07 -23.32
N ALA A 97 -9.89 7.61 -22.38
CA ALA A 97 -10.82 8.71 -22.63
C ALA A 97 -10.39 10.04 -21.98
N ASP A 98 -9.42 9.99 -21.08
CA ASP A 98 -8.89 11.12 -20.33
C ASP A 98 -7.37 11.13 -20.54
N ASP A 99 -6.84 12.28 -20.95
CA ASP A 99 -5.39 12.52 -21.00
C ASP A 99 -4.78 12.48 -19.59
N GLU A 100 -3.60 13.04 -19.42
CA GLU A 100 -2.92 13.13 -18.14
C GLU A 100 -3.70 14.00 -17.14
N VAL A 101 -4.25 13.35 -16.11
CA VAL A 101 -4.99 14.00 -15.03
C VAL A 101 -4.14 14.01 -13.74
N PRO A 102 -3.91 15.19 -13.15
CA PRO A 102 -3.51 15.35 -11.76
C PRO A 102 -4.31 14.50 -10.77
N ALA A 103 -3.64 13.62 -10.04
CA ALA A 103 -4.24 12.85 -8.96
C ALA A 103 -3.32 12.73 -7.73
N TRP A 104 -3.84 12.09 -6.70
CA TRP A 104 -3.14 11.80 -5.46
C TRP A 104 -3.35 10.34 -5.06
N ILE A 105 -2.29 9.63 -4.69
CA ILE A 105 -2.47 8.42 -3.87
C ILE A 105 -2.88 8.88 -2.48
N TYR A 106 -3.96 8.30 -1.96
CA TYR A 106 -4.42 8.44 -0.60
C TYR A 106 -4.10 7.15 0.15
N TYR A 107 -3.22 7.23 1.14
CA TYR A 107 -2.79 6.08 1.91
C TYR A 107 -3.16 6.24 3.39
N PRO A 108 -4.26 5.63 3.85
CA PRO A 108 -4.51 5.47 5.27
C PRO A 108 -3.62 4.35 5.83
N HIS A 109 -2.76 4.68 6.79
CA HIS A 109 -1.78 3.73 7.34
C HIS A 109 -2.47 2.60 8.11
N PRO A 110 -2.26 1.33 7.73
CA PRO A 110 -2.95 0.19 8.33
C PRO A 110 -2.61 -0.01 9.82
N GLU A 111 -1.48 0.50 10.28
CA GLU A 111 -1.04 0.44 11.69
C GLU A 111 -1.95 1.25 12.61
N THR A 112 -2.56 2.32 12.10
CA THR A 112 -3.46 3.20 12.86
C THR A 112 -4.95 2.96 12.56
N LYS A 113 -5.25 2.12 11.57
CA LYS A 113 -6.61 1.91 11.06
C LYS A 113 -7.23 0.65 11.66
N GLU A 114 -8.27 0.81 12.45
CA GLU A 114 -8.97 -0.32 13.10
C GLU A 114 -9.79 -1.18 12.12
N ARG A 115 -10.17 -0.63 10.95
CA ARG A 115 -11.15 -1.27 10.04
C ARG A 115 -10.67 -1.34 8.59
N HIS A 116 -10.91 -2.48 7.94
CA HIS A 116 -10.71 -2.71 6.49
C HIS A 116 -9.27 -2.43 5.99
N GLN A 117 -8.43 -3.48 6.07
CA GLN A 117 -7.16 -3.50 5.37
C GLN A 117 -7.39 -3.74 3.88
N GLN A 118 -6.92 -2.81 3.04
CA GLN A 118 -6.90 -3.01 1.59
C GLN A 118 -5.81 -4.02 1.22
N PRO A 119 -6.00 -4.82 0.14
CA PRO A 119 -4.94 -5.67 -0.36
C PRO A 119 -3.69 -4.85 -0.73
N ARG A 120 -2.48 -5.40 -0.52
CA ARG A 120 -1.20 -4.75 -0.89
C ARG A 120 -1.06 -4.44 -2.38
N SER A 121 -1.91 -5.03 -3.21
CA SER A 121 -1.97 -4.81 -4.65
C SER A 121 -2.90 -3.65 -5.05
N VAL A 122 -3.62 -3.02 -4.11
CA VAL A 122 -4.63 -1.98 -4.40
C VAL A 122 -4.22 -0.66 -3.78
N MET A 123 -4.20 0.39 -4.59
CA MET A 123 -4.03 1.78 -4.15
C MET A 123 -5.37 2.51 -4.20
N GLU A 124 -5.62 3.36 -3.21
CA GLU A 124 -6.70 4.32 -3.26
C GLU A 124 -6.19 5.63 -3.88
N VAL A 125 -6.85 6.12 -4.92
CA VAL A 125 -6.46 7.32 -5.67
C VAL A 125 -7.59 8.35 -5.64
N LEU A 126 -7.25 9.57 -5.26
CA LEU A 126 -8.11 10.75 -5.34
C LEU A 126 -7.79 11.49 -6.63
N ALA A 127 -8.81 11.73 -7.44
CA ALA A 127 -8.69 12.43 -8.72
C ALA A 127 -9.94 13.26 -8.99
N PRO A 128 -9.87 14.25 -9.90
CA PRO A 128 -11.05 14.81 -10.54
C PRO A 128 -11.92 13.71 -11.16
N ARG A 129 -13.19 14.04 -11.43
CA ARG A 129 -14.10 13.09 -12.05
C ARG A 129 -13.62 12.74 -13.47
N LEU A 130 -13.23 11.48 -13.66
CA LEU A 130 -12.82 10.93 -14.96
C LEU A 130 -14.05 10.65 -15.85
N ASN A 131 -13.89 10.79 -17.17
CA ASN A 131 -14.97 10.57 -18.13
C ASN A 131 -15.33 9.08 -18.28
N SER A 132 -14.39 8.17 -18.05
CA SER A 132 -14.62 6.73 -18.10
C SER A 132 -13.93 5.98 -16.96
N ALA A 133 -14.60 5.88 -15.82
CA ALA A 133 -14.10 5.13 -14.66
C ALA A 133 -15.13 4.08 -14.20
N TRP A 134 -15.03 2.88 -14.76
CA TRP A 134 -15.84 1.72 -14.38
C TRP A 134 -14.93 0.57 -13.95
N PRO A 135 -15.36 -0.31 -13.03
CA PRO A 135 -14.58 -1.49 -12.68
C PRO A 135 -14.18 -2.29 -13.92
N GLY A 136 -12.91 -2.66 -14.02
CA GLY A 136 -12.30 -3.31 -15.17
C GLY A 136 -11.60 -2.36 -16.15
N THR A 137 -11.79 -1.04 -16.03
CA THR A 137 -11.06 -0.06 -16.86
C THR A 137 -9.56 -0.08 -16.52
N GLU A 138 -8.72 -0.13 -17.57
CA GLU A 138 -7.28 0.07 -17.43
C GLU A 138 -6.98 1.56 -17.22
N LEU A 139 -6.14 1.86 -16.23
CA LEU A 139 -5.61 3.19 -15.97
C LEU A 139 -4.09 3.09 -15.87
N LEU A 140 -3.40 4.04 -16.49
CA LEU A 140 -1.96 4.22 -16.31
C LEU A 140 -1.71 5.23 -15.19
N LEU A 141 -0.75 4.96 -14.34
CA LEU A 141 -0.33 5.82 -13.24
C LEU A 141 1.15 6.15 -13.37
N CYS A 142 1.54 7.41 -13.17
CA CYS A 142 2.93 7.83 -13.19
C CYS A 142 3.27 8.65 -11.95
N ASP A 143 4.42 8.37 -11.35
CA ASP A 143 5.09 9.25 -10.37
C ASP A 143 6.43 9.70 -10.94
N SER A 144 6.52 10.99 -11.26
CA SER A 144 7.72 11.60 -11.83
C SER A 144 8.96 11.48 -10.94
N MET A 145 8.77 11.27 -9.63
CA MET A 145 9.84 11.16 -8.64
C MET A 145 10.30 9.71 -8.40
N GLN A 146 9.71 8.71 -9.08
CA GLN A 146 10.06 7.30 -8.95
C GLN A 146 10.04 6.78 -7.51
N ARG A 147 9.00 7.12 -6.75
CA ARG A 147 8.79 6.71 -5.35
C ARG A 147 7.81 5.55 -5.21
N ILE A 148 7.26 5.09 -6.33
CA ILE A 148 6.28 4.02 -6.40
C ILE A 148 6.88 2.87 -7.17
N ASP A 149 6.98 1.72 -6.51
CA ASP A 149 7.47 0.48 -7.13
C ASP A 149 6.37 -0.59 -7.07
N CYS A 150 6.44 -1.54 -8.01
CA CYS A 150 5.60 -2.73 -8.00
C CYS A 150 6.47 -3.98 -7.94
N VAL A 151 6.22 -4.82 -6.94
CA VAL A 151 7.07 -5.98 -6.64
C VAL A 151 6.24 -7.26 -6.62
N ASP A 152 6.85 -8.37 -7.02
CA ASP A 152 6.24 -9.69 -6.86
C ASP A 152 6.44 -10.19 -5.43
N GLY A 153 5.69 -9.59 -4.50
CA GLY A 153 5.81 -9.88 -3.07
C GLY A 153 5.54 -11.35 -2.74
N LEU A 154 4.60 -11.99 -3.46
CA LEU A 154 4.30 -13.42 -3.29
C LEU A 154 5.51 -14.28 -3.61
N ARG A 155 6.14 -14.04 -4.77
CA ARG A 155 7.36 -14.75 -5.16
C ARG A 155 8.51 -14.48 -4.20
N LEU A 156 8.73 -13.23 -3.80
CA LEU A 156 9.81 -12.87 -2.86
C LEU A 156 9.65 -13.58 -1.52
N ARG A 157 8.44 -13.61 -0.96
CA ARG A 157 8.17 -14.33 0.30
C ARG A 157 8.36 -15.84 0.15
N ALA A 158 7.92 -16.43 -0.97
CA ALA A 158 8.12 -17.86 -1.23
C ALA A 158 9.61 -18.23 -1.37
N GLN A 159 10.38 -17.42 -2.11
CA GLN A 159 11.82 -17.60 -2.27
C GLN A 159 12.58 -17.44 -0.96
N LEU A 160 12.20 -16.46 -0.13
CA LEU A 160 12.77 -16.28 1.20
C LEU A 160 12.46 -17.49 2.10
N LEU A 161 11.23 -17.98 2.10
CA LEU A 161 10.84 -19.15 2.89
C LEU A 161 11.64 -20.40 2.48
N GLU A 162 11.75 -20.65 1.18
CA GLU A 162 12.56 -21.74 0.63
C GLU A 162 14.05 -21.58 1.00
N PHE A 163 14.58 -20.37 0.91
CA PHE A 163 15.96 -20.09 1.31
C PHE A 163 16.21 -20.39 2.80
N LEU A 164 15.29 -19.96 3.68
CA LEU A 164 15.39 -20.22 5.12
C LEU A 164 15.36 -21.71 5.44
N LYS A 165 14.57 -22.52 4.73
CA LYS A 165 14.53 -23.98 4.89
C LYS A 165 15.92 -24.60 4.91
N PHE A 166 16.76 -24.26 3.92
CA PHE A 166 18.10 -24.82 3.81
C PHE A 166 19.04 -24.34 4.92
N ARG A 167 18.85 -23.11 5.42
CA ARG A 167 19.67 -22.55 6.50
C ARG A 167 19.32 -23.18 7.85
N VAL A 168 18.04 -23.37 8.13
CA VAL A 168 17.57 -24.03 9.37
C VAL A 168 18.04 -25.47 9.42
N LEU A 169 17.86 -26.24 8.34
CA LEU A 169 18.31 -27.64 8.28
C LEU A 169 19.83 -27.80 8.47
N ALA A 170 20.62 -26.79 8.08
CA ALA A 170 22.07 -26.80 8.25
C ALA A 170 22.54 -26.35 9.65
N ALA A 171 21.78 -25.49 10.34
CA ALA A 171 22.15 -24.89 11.62
C ALA A 171 21.36 -25.45 12.83
N GLN A 172 20.39 -26.34 12.59
CA GLN A 172 19.52 -26.98 13.61
C GLN A 172 18.85 -25.92 14.52
N ASP A 173 18.68 -26.21 15.80
CA ASP A 173 17.91 -25.39 16.75
C ASP A 173 18.54 -24.01 17.03
N GLY A 174 19.81 -23.81 16.64
CA GLY A 174 20.54 -22.56 16.86
C GLY A 174 20.28 -21.47 15.81
N PHE A 175 19.52 -21.74 14.74
CA PHE A 175 19.33 -20.75 13.67
C PHE A 175 18.44 -19.57 14.08
N PHE A 176 17.41 -19.84 14.88
CA PHE A 176 16.41 -18.84 15.29
C PHE A 176 16.69 -18.26 16.68
N VAL A 177 17.95 -18.24 17.12
CA VAL A 177 18.33 -17.49 18.33
C VAL A 177 17.81 -16.05 18.21
N GLU A 178 17.33 -15.51 19.33
CA GLU A 178 16.78 -14.16 19.39
C GLU A 178 17.72 -13.16 18.69
N SER A 179 17.22 -12.57 17.62
CA SER A 179 17.92 -11.60 16.80
C SER A 179 16.99 -10.42 16.51
N SER A 180 17.54 -9.22 16.67
CA SER A 180 16.88 -7.98 16.32
C SER A 180 16.49 -7.94 14.83
N VAL A 181 15.58 -7.03 14.47
CA VAL A 181 15.21 -6.83 13.06
C VAL A 181 16.42 -6.36 12.25
N GLU A 182 17.25 -5.51 12.85
CA GLU A 182 18.46 -4.95 12.27
C GLU A 182 19.50 -6.04 11.96
N GLU A 183 19.75 -6.94 12.91
CA GLU A 183 20.65 -8.09 12.71
C GLU A 183 20.14 -9.00 11.59
N ARG A 184 18.83 -9.28 11.55
CA ARG A 184 18.23 -10.09 10.49
C ARG A 184 18.34 -9.42 9.12
N ARG A 185 18.13 -8.10 9.02
CA ARG A 185 18.34 -7.36 7.77
C ARG A 185 19.81 -7.36 7.34
N ALA A 186 20.74 -7.16 8.26
CA ALA A 186 22.17 -7.20 7.96
C ALA A 186 22.60 -8.59 7.44
N TRP A 187 22.07 -9.66 8.04
CA TRP A 187 22.31 -11.02 7.60
C TRP A 187 21.70 -11.31 6.21
N LEU A 188 20.45 -10.87 5.98
CA LEU A 188 19.80 -10.98 4.67
C LEU A 188 20.56 -10.20 3.59
N ALA A 189 21.11 -9.03 3.92
CA ALA A 189 21.93 -8.26 2.99
C ALA A 189 23.14 -9.06 2.47
N GLN A 190 23.73 -9.90 3.31
CA GLN A 190 24.90 -10.71 2.97
C GLN A 190 24.54 -12.00 2.22
N HIS A 191 23.36 -12.59 2.49
CA HIS A 191 23.05 -13.95 2.03
C HIS A 191 21.84 -14.06 1.09
N HIS A 192 20.89 -13.13 1.13
CA HIS A 192 19.69 -13.13 0.30
C HIS A 192 19.16 -11.69 0.11
N PRO A 193 19.94 -10.77 -0.49
CA PRO A 193 19.64 -9.34 -0.52
C PRO A 193 18.31 -9.00 -1.23
N GLN A 194 17.84 -9.85 -2.14
CA GLN A 194 16.55 -9.65 -2.81
C GLN A 194 15.35 -9.66 -1.85
N ALA A 195 15.45 -10.29 -0.68
CA ALA A 195 14.38 -10.24 0.33
C ALA A 195 14.25 -8.87 0.97
N LEU A 196 15.28 -8.02 0.93
CA LEU A 196 15.24 -6.69 1.57
C LEU A 196 14.27 -5.72 0.92
N VAL A 197 13.75 -6.07 -0.26
CA VAL A 197 12.62 -5.40 -0.90
C VAL A 197 11.36 -5.52 -0.03
N LEU A 198 11.18 -6.60 0.73
CA LEU A 198 10.05 -6.77 1.64
C LEU A 198 10.18 -5.82 2.85
N ASN A 199 9.05 -5.28 3.29
CA ASN A 199 8.97 -4.52 4.55
C ASN A 199 9.14 -5.44 5.77
N ASP A 200 9.39 -4.85 6.93
CA ASP A 200 9.73 -5.60 8.14
C ASP A 200 8.58 -6.51 8.60
N ALA A 201 7.33 -6.08 8.46
CA ALA A 201 6.17 -6.93 8.75
C ALA A 201 6.13 -8.20 7.87
N SER A 202 6.45 -8.08 6.57
CA SER A 202 6.49 -9.22 5.66
C SER A 202 7.69 -10.13 5.95
N LEU A 203 8.85 -9.55 6.27
CA LEU A 203 10.03 -10.30 6.67
C LEU A 203 9.76 -11.09 7.95
N GLN A 204 9.19 -10.44 8.97
CA GLN A 204 8.82 -11.07 10.23
C GLN A 204 7.84 -12.23 10.01
N MET A 205 6.79 -12.02 9.23
CA MET A 205 5.81 -13.07 8.91
C MET A 205 6.48 -14.30 8.27
N VAL A 206 7.40 -14.11 7.32
CA VAL A 206 8.13 -15.23 6.70
C VAL A 206 9.06 -15.90 7.71
N TRP A 207 9.71 -15.13 8.57
CA TRP A 207 10.60 -15.63 9.63
C TRP A 207 9.86 -16.51 10.62
N ASP A 208 8.73 -16.04 11.14
CA ASP A 208 7.86 -16.79 12.07
C ASP A 208 7.33 -18.06 11.41
N ARG A 209 6.94 -17.96 10.13
CA ARG A 209 6.48 -19.12 9.37
C ARG A 209 7.58 -20.15 9.17
N ALA A 210 8.81 -19.71 8.91
CA ALA A 210 9.96 -20.59 8.77
C ALA A 210 10.30 -21.29 10.11
N HIS A 211 10.21 -20.57 11.23
CA HIS A 211 10.39 -21.14 12.56
C HIS A 211 9.40 -22.29 12.78
N VAL A 212 8.10 -22.00 12.71
CA VAL A 212 7.04 -23.02 12.90
C VAL A 212 7.22 -24.22 11.96
N LEU A 213 7.53 -24.00 10.68
CA LEU A 213 7.61 -25.09 9.70
C LEU A 213 8.87 -25.96 9.82
N TYR A 214 9.98 -25.43 10.33
CA TYR A 214 11.29 -26.07 10.25
C TYR A 214 11.93 -26.40 11.60
N THR A 215 11.36 -25.96 12.72
CA THR A 215 11.83 -26.33 14.07
C THR A 215 10.85 -27.22 14.84
N GLU A 216 9.57 -27.27 14.45
CA GLU A 216 8.62 -28.23 15.03
C GLU A 216 8.69 -29.56 14.25
N SER A 217 9.60 -30.43 14.67
CA SER A 217 9.70 -31.84 14.24
C SER A 217 9.93 -32.75 15.44
#